data_AF-A0A139APU7-F1
#
_entry.id   AF-A0A139APU7-F1
#
_cell.length_a   1.000
_cell.length_b   1.000
_cell.length_c   1.000
_cell.angle_alpha   90.00
_cell.angle_beta   90.00
_cell.angle_gamma   90.00
#
_symmetry.space_group_name_H-M   'P 1'
#
loop_
_entity.id
_entity.type
_entity.pdbx_description
1 polymer ?
#
loop_
_entity_poly.entity_id
_entity_poly.type
_entity_poly.pdbx_seq_one_letter_code
_entity_poly.pdbx_strand_id
1 'polypeptide(L)'
;MSVRGEHLARMEKAKADGVFIAGGAILSETETYDGKPKMIGSMVMTKHVSAAACRAFFEADPYVSGRVWESFEVRPFRLAETGFVKENL
;
A
#
# COMPACT_ATOMS: atom_id res chain seq x y z
N MET A 1 -2.08 -8.94 13.94
CA MET A 1 -1.02 -9.04 12.91
C MET A 1 0.21 -8.30 13.40
N SER A 2 1.24 -9.01 13.86
CA SER A 2 2.42 -8.44 14.55
C SER A 2 3.24 -7.46 13.70
N VAL A 3 3.22 -7.59 12.37
CA VAL A 3 4.06 -6.80 11.45
C VAL A 3 3.43 -5.50 10.95
N ARG A 4 2.20 -5.18 11.37
CA ARG A 4 1.48 -3.99 10.89
C ARG A 4 2.18 -2.67 11.22
N GLY A 5 2.76 -2.56 12.41
CA GLY A 5 3.50 -1.36 12.80
C GLY A 5 4.70 -1.10 11.90
N GLU A 6 5.47 -2.14 11.60
CA GLU A 6 6.65 -2.07 10.73
C GLU A 6 6.29 -1.68 9.29
N HIS A 7 5.24 -2.30 8.74
CA HIS A 7 4.73 -1.93 7.42
C HIS A 7 4.34 -0.45 7.36
N LEU A 8 3.58 0.05 8.36
CA LEU A 8 3.16 1.45 8.39
C LEU A 8 4.35 2.41 8.54
N ALA A 9 5.30 2.12 9.42
CA ALA A 9 6.50 2.95 9.59
C ALA A 9 7.30 3.06 8.28
N ARG A 10 7.33 1.98 7.49
CA ARG A 10 7.97 1.96 6.17
C ARG A 10 7.24 2.83 5.15
N MET A 11 5.90 2.81 5.16
CA MET A 11 5.09 3.68 4.31
C MET A 11 5.16 5.15 4.74
N GLU A 12 5.24 5.43 6.05
CA GLU A 12 5.45 6.79 6.58
C GLU A 12 6.79 7.37 6.12
N LYS A 13 7.87 6.59 6.22
CA LYS A 13 9.17 6.99 5.66
C LYS A 13 9.08 7.23 4.14
N ALA A 14 8.46 6.31 3.40
CA ALA A 14 8.27 6.47 1.96
C ALA A 14 7.44 7.72 1.62
N LYS A 15 6.47 8.10 2.44
CA LYS A 15 5.71 9.35 2.29
C LYS A 15 6.59 10.58 2.51
N ALA A 16 7.42 10.56 3.56
CA ALA A 16 8.37 11.64 3.83
C ALA A 16 9.38 11.81 2.67
N ASP A 17 9.80 10.71 2.06
CA ASP A 17 10.72 10.69 0.92
C ASP A 17 10.04 11.00 -0.44
N GLY A 18 8.72 11.29 -0.45
CA GLY A 18 7.96 11.55 -1.67
C GLY A 18 7.77 10.33 -2.59
N VAL A 19 8.03 9.13 -2.06
CA VAL A 19 7.87 7.84 -2.75
C VAL A 19 6.43 7.35 -2.64
N PHE A 20 5.78 7.46 -1.49
CA PHE A 20 4.38 7.03 -1.31
C PHE A 20 3.40 8.09 -1.84
N ILE A 21 2.49 7.68 -2.73
CA ILE A 21 1.45 8.56 -3.29
C ILE A 21 0.11 8.31 -2.59
N ALA A 22 -0.35 7.06 -2.56
CA ALA A 22 -1.61 6.68 -1.91
C ALA A 22 -1.62 5.18 -1.58
N GLY A 23 -2.44 4.77 -0.62
CA GLY A 23 -2.62 3.35 -0.31
C GLY A 23 -3.67 3.09 0.74
N GLY A 24 -4.18 1.86 0.77
CA GLY A 24 -5.25 1.46 1.68
C GLY A 24 -5.50 -0.05 1.70
N ALA A 25 -6.31 -0.47 2.67
CA ALA A 25 -6.81 -1.84 2.75
C ALA A 25 -7.94 -2.05 1.73
N ILE A 26 -7.89 -3.16 1.00
CA ILE A 26 -9.04 -3.70 0.30
C ILE A 26 -9.85 -4.46 1.34
N LEU A 27 -11.13 -4.12 1.46
CA LEU A 27 -12.02 -4.65 2.49
C LEU A 27 -12.98 -5.68 1.89
N SER A 28 -13.39 -6.65 2.71
CA SER A 28 -14.47 -7.57 2.35
C SER A 28 -15.78 -6.81 2.17
N GLU A 29 -16.63 -7.32 1.28
CA GLU A 29 -17.98 -6.78 1.08
C GLU A 29 -18.91 -7.05 2.28
N THR A 30 -18.63 -8.12 3.02
CA THR A 30 -19.38 -8.51 4.22
C THR A 30 -18.64 -8.16 5.50
N GLU A 31 -19.39 -7.94 6.56
CA GLU A 31 -18.87 -7.76 7.92
C GLU A 31 -18.51 -9.10 8.56
N THR A 32 -17.49 -9.10 9.41
CA THR A 32 -17.20 -10.19 10.34
C THR A 32 -18.13 -10.11 11.56
N TYR A 33 -18.06 -11.12 12.42
CA TYR A 33 -18.93 -11.23 13.62
C TYR A 33 -18.81 -10.06 14.61
N ASP A 34 -17.75 -9.25 14.49
CA ASP A 34 -17.51 -8.04 15.26
C ASP A 34 -18.06 -6.76 14.60
N GLY A 35 -18.85 -6.91 13.52
CA GLY A 35 -19.53 -5.82 12.82
C GLY A 35 -18.61 -4.94 11.99
N LYS A 36 -17.49 -5.47 11.50
CA LYS A 36 -16.51 -4.72 10.69
C LYS A 36 -16.13 -5.50 9.45
N PRO A 37 -15.92 -4.86 8.30
CA PRO A 37 -15.35 -5.54 7.14
C PRO A 37 -13.88 -5.90 7.42
N LYS A 38 -13.49 -7.09 6.99
CA LYS A 38 -12.12 -7.61 7.13
C LYS A 38 -11.24 -7.09 6.01
N MET A 39 -9.98 -6.77 6.31
CA MET A 39 -8.97 -6.56 5.25
C MET A 39 -8.72 -7.87 4.49
N ILE A 40 -8.94 -7.86 3.17
CA ILE A 40 -8.69 -8.97 2.25
C ILE A 40 -7.54 -8.69 1.27
N GLY A 41 -6.97 -7.50 1.31
CA GLY A 41 -5.83 -7.13 0.47
C GLY A 41 -5.39 -5.69 0.69
N SER A 42 -4.54 -5.19 -0.19
CA SER A 42 -4.10 -3.80 -0.16
C SER A 42 -3.91 -3.30 -1.58
N MET A 43 -4.08 -1.99 -1.75
CA MET A 43 -3.61 -1.27 -2.92
C MET A 43 -2.64 -0.21 -2.44
N VAL A 44 -1.46 -0.13 -3.05
CA VAL A 44 -0.45 0.89 -2.74
C VAL A 44 0.11 1.43 -4.05
N MET A 45 0.21 2.75 -4.14
CA MET A 45 0.77 3.49 -5.27
C MET A 45 2.00 4.25 -4.79
N THR A 46 3.14 3.91 -5.37
CA THR A 46 4.45 4.48 -5.06
C THR A 46 5.18 4.90 -6.33
N LYS A 47 6.08 5.88 -6.21
CA LYS A 47 6.93 6.38 -7.30
C LYS A 47 8.28 5.67 -7.29
N HIS A 48 8.63 5.04 -8.41
CA HIS A 48 9.92 4.38 -8.60
C HIS A 48 10.48 4.65 -10.01
N VAL A 49 11.79 4.47 -10.17
CA VAL A 49 12.47 4.62 -11.47
C VAL A 49 12.16 3.49 -12.46
N SER A 50 11.64 2.36 -11.97
CA SER A 50 11.22 1.21 -12.80
C SER A 50 10.27 0.29 -12.03
N ALA A 51 9.57 -0.59 -12.77
CA ALA A 51 8.74 -1.63 -12.17
C ALA A 51 9.56 -2.62 -11.32
N ALA A 52 10.81 -2.91 -11.72
CA ALA A 52 11.72 -3.76 -10.95
C ALA A 52 12.11 -3.12 -9.61
N ALA A 53 12.37 -1.81 -9.58
CA ALA A 53 12.65 -1.08 -8.34
C ALA A 53 11.43 -1.05 -7.40
N CYS A 54 10.22 -0.90 -7.96
CA CYS A 54 8.98 -1.01 -7.19
C CYS A 54 8.78 -2.42 -6.61
N ARG A 55 9.00 -3.45 -7.41
CA ARG A 55 8.93 -4.85 -6.97
C ARG A 55 9.93 -5.12 -5.84
N ALA A 56 11.21 -4.78 -6.01
CA ALA A 56 12.23 -4.96 -4.98
C ALA A 56 11.88 -4.20 -3.68
N PHE A 57 11.27 -3.01 -3.80
CA PHE A 57 10.76 -2.29 -2.65
C PHE A 57 9.68 -3.10 -1.91
N PHE A 58 8.68 -3.67 -2.58
CA PHE A 58 7.63 -4.44 -1.90
C PHE A 58 8.05 -5.86 -1.49
N GLU A 59 9.05 -6.47 -2.12
CA GLU A 59 9.61 -7.76 -1.69
C GLU A 59 10.22 -7.70 -0.29
N ALA A 60 10.76 -6.54 0.10
CA ALA A 60 11.28 -6.29 1.44
C ALA A 60 10.21 -5.81 2.44
N ASP A 61 8.93 -5.82 2.07
CA ASP A 61 7.86 -5.35 2.95
C ASP A 61 7.53 -6.39 4.04
N PRO A 62 7.34 -5.97 5.32
CA PRO A 62 6.94 -6.87 6.40
C PRO A 62 5.63 -7.62 6.14
N TYR A 63 4.75 -7.08 5.28
CA TYR A 63 3.55 -7.80 4.87
C TYR A 63 3.83 -9.01 3.97
N VAL A 64 4.95 -9.03 3.25
CA VAL A 64 5.40 -10.22 2.49
C VAL A 64 6.01 -11.25 3.44
N SER A 65 7.02 -10.86 4.23
CA SER A 65 7.71 -11.79 5.14
C SER A 65 6.80 -12.30 6.26
N GLY A 66 5.90 -11.46 6.75
CA GLY A 66 4.89 -11.80 7.76
C GLY A 66 3.65 -12.50 7.20
N ARG A 67 3.62 -12.84 5.90
CA ARG A 67 2.51 -13.52 5.21
C ARG A 67 1.15 -12.85 5.40
N VAL A 68 1.14 -11.52 5.46
CA VAL A 68 -0.08 -10.71 5.37
C VAL A 68 -0.54 -10.63 3.92
N TRP A 69 0.42 -10.50 2.99
CA TRP A 69 0.20 -10.65 1.56
C TRP A 69 0.76 -12.02 1.12
N GLU A 70 -0.13 -12.89 0.65
CA GLU A 70 0.28 -14.18 0.08
C GLU A 70 0.89 -14.02 -1.33
N SER A 71 0.44 -13.00 -2.05
CA SER A 71 0.95 -12.63 -3.36
C SER A 71 0.74 -11.14 -3.59
N PHE A 72 1.48 -10.57 -4.54
CA PHE A 72 1.27 -9.21 -5.01
C PHE A 72 1.69 -9.08 -6.48
N GLU A 73 1.07 -8.14 -7.17
CA GLU A 73 1.48 -7.73 -8.51
C GLU A 73 1.95 -6.28 -8.52
N VAL A 74 2.77 -5.94 -9.52
CA VAL A 74 3.26 -4.58 -9.75
C VAL A 74 2.86 -4.17 -11.15
N ARG A 75 2.15 -3.06 -11.26
CA ARG A 75 1.68 -2.50 -12.53
C ARG A 75 2.17 -1.06 -12.66
N PRO A 76 2.83 -0.70 -13.77
CA PRO A 76 3.06 0.72 -14.09
C PRO A 76 1.71 1.44 -14.17
N PHE A 77 1.64 2.62 -13.56
CA PHE A 77 0.42 3.43 -13.53
C PHE A 77 0.76 4.88 -13.83
N ARG A 78 -0.09 5.54 -14.63
CA ARG A 78 0.00 6.97 -14.91
C ARG A 78 -1.16 7.66 -14.20
N LEU A 79 -0.85 8.57 -13.29
CA LEU A 79 -1.85 9.44 -12.67
C LEU A 79 -2.57 10.24 -13.76
N ALA A 80 -3.90 10.31 -13.65
CA ALA A 80 -4.68 11.19 -14.49
C ALA A 80 -4.45 12.65 -14.07
N GLU A 81 -4.25 13.53 -15.03
CA GLU A 81 -4.08 14.97 -14.81
C GLU A 81 -5.45 15.63 -14.62
N THR A 82 -6.10 15.35 -13.48
CA THR A 82 -7.49 15.80 -13.21
C THR A 82 -7.55 17.01 -12.27
N GLY A 83 -6.43 17.66 -11.98
CA GLY A 83 -6.40 18.86 -11.14
C GLY A 83 -6.74 18.63 -9.66
N PHE A 84 -6.76 17.39 -9.18
CA PHE A 84 -6.90 17.06 -7.74
C PHE A 84 -5.60 17.33 -6.97
N VAL A 85 -5.15 18.59 -6.99
CA VAL A 85 -4.34 19.14 -5.91
C VAL A 85 -5.25 20.09 -5.16
N LYS A 86 -6.05 19.53 -4.24
CA LYS A 86 -6.46 20.34 -3.09
C LYS A 86 -5.40 20.13 -2.03
N GLU A 87 -4.56 21.16 -1.91
CA GLU A 87 -3.82 21.47 -0.71
C GLU A 87 -4.70 21.23 0.54
N ASN A 88 -4.05 20.70 1.57
CA ASN A 88 -4.41 20.83 2.98
C ASN A 88 -5.73 20.18 3.44
N LEU A 89 -5.59 19.03 4.12
CA LEU A 89 -6.26 18.87 5.41
C LEU A 89 -5.69 19.89 6.41
#